data_AF-A0A0D2AR82-F1
#
_entry.id   AF-A0A0D2AR82-F1
#
_cell.length_a   1.000
_cell.length_b   1.000
_cell.length_c   1.000
_cell.angle_alpha   90.00
_cell.angle_beta   90.00
_cell.angle_gamma   90.00
#
_symmetry.space_group_name_H-M   'P 1'
#
loop_
_entity.id
_entity.type
_entity.pdbx_description
1 polymer ?
#
loop_
_entity_poly.entity_id
_entity_poly.type
_entity_poly.pdbx_seq_one_letter_code
_entity_poly.pdbx_strand_id
1 'polypeptide(L)'
;MPALFSPTLLIRDVSGVESEGSERPHFFQPKFARIENQAISILVPYSGLILSCIVCILVILRLYVFEGFLFPRLYGHLYRNFSDETKRTFMNHHIGGMIKIILLIAGAYPWTHVLFVGNEDFDTPMAHHSKVTMGDLLLVLTQLFASMYVFELLIRVKLSPIAMAHHIGAIVIAEVAVALSLEYKKQKDATIEYMLCLVWGAFDVLAEFWPNLAIILYRVKKDNHYLLSQVFFITAIITVLGTTAETVMIFVFLGSVWHRLSLDFKVATPILHVVFMAAQVHGSRILFSMYKRQKQALREQEKRKESGAGKNSDKETASEPTMAAPETC
;
A
#
# COMPACT_ATOMS: atom_id res chain seq x y z
N MET A 1 30.32 51.69 -72.89
CA MET A 1 29.36 52.39 -73.77
C MET A 1 28.03 51.64 -73.70
N PRO A 2 26.89 52.35 -73.78
CA PRO A 2 25.88 52.52 -72.72
C PRO A 2 24.77 51.45 -72.74
N ALA A 3 24.27 51.05 -71.58
CA ALA A 3 22.98 51.43 -70.97
C ALA A 3 21.74 50.92 -71.73
N LEU A 4 20.81 50.28 -71.01
CA LEU A 4 19.54 50.90 -70.63
C LEU A 4 18.50 49.91 -70.07
N PHE A 5 17.69 50.47 -69.17
CA PHE A 5 16.35 50.11 -68.71
C PHE A 5 16.13 48.96 -67.71
N SER A 6 16.07 49.40 -66.45
CA SER A 6 15.19 48.89 -65.40
C SER A 6 13.73 49.28 -65.69
N PRO A 7 12.76 48.50 -65.18
CA PRO A 7 11.81 49.13 -64.25
C PRO A 7 11.50 48.28 -63.01
N THR A 8 11.79 48.91 -61.89
CA THR A 8 11.09 48.93 -60.59
C THR A 8 9.72 48.24 -60.55
N LEU A 9 9.61 47.22 -59.70
CA LEU A 9 8.34 46.81 -59.09
C LEU A 9 8.52 46.76 -57.57
N LEU A 10 7.99 47.81 -56.94
CA LEU A 10 7.92 48.02 -55.49
C LEU A 10 7.04 46.94 -54.86
N ILE A 11 7.66 45.92 -54.26
CA ILE A 11 6.98 45.07 -53.28
C ILE A 11 7.09 45.79 -51.94
N ARG A 12 5.93 46.25 -51.49
CA ARG A 12 5.69 46.97 -50.24
C ARG A 12 5.92 46.03 -49.07
N ASP A 13 6.84 46.41 -48.18
CA ASP A 13 6.99 45.84 -46.85
C ASP A 13 5.66 45.88 -46.10
N VAL A 14 5.17 44.71 -45.70
CA VAL A 14 4.20 44.55 -44.62
C VAL A 14 4.93 43.85 -43.48
N SER A 15 5.87 44.59 -42.90
CA SER A 15 6.37 44.37 -41.54
C SER A 15 5.32 44.89 -40.57
N GLY A 16 4.79 44.02 -39.70
CA GLY A 16 4.01 44.47 -38.54
C GLY A 16 2.68 43.75 -38.32
N VAL A 17 2.72 42.42 -38.21
CA VAL A 17 1.87 41.73 -37.22
C VAL A 17 2.80 40.77 -36.50
N GLU A 18 3.43 41.28 -35.44
CA GLU A 18 3.98 40.43 -34.41
C GLU A 18 2.82 39.54 -33.93
N SER A 19 2.88 38.26 -34.31
CA SER A 19 2.11 37.23 -33.61
C SER A 19 2.60 37.29 -32.17
N GLU A 20 1.84 37.96 -31.31
CA GLU A 20 1.94 37.83 -29.86
C GLU A 20 2.17 36.36 -29.57
N GLY A 21 3.35 36.07 -29.02
CA GLY A 21 3.73 34.74 -28.63
C GLY A 21 2.61 34.22 -27.75
N SER A 22 1.93 33.19 -28.23
CA SER A 22 1.09 32.35 -27.39
C SER A 22 2.02 31.78 -26.31
N GLU A 23 2.14 32.52 -25.21
CA GLU A 23 2.66 32.03 -23.94
C GLU A 23 1.76 30.85 -23.59
N ARG A 24 2.16 29.66 -24.04
CA ARG A 24 1.56 28.44 -23.55
C ARG A 24 1.74 28.52 -22.04
N PRO A 25 0.65 28.44 -21.25
CA PRO A 25 0.77 28.49 -19.80
C PRO A 25 1.81 27.45 -19.41
N HIS A 26 2.84 27.88 -18.69
CA HIS A 26 3.87 27.00 -18.14
C HIS A 26 3.17 26.02 -17.20
N PHE A 27 2.65 24.92 -17.75
CA PHE A 27 2.09 23.83 -16.97
C PHE A 27 3.23 23.35 -16.06
N PHE A 28 3.01 23.50 -14.76
CA PHE A 28 3.93 23.03 -13.72
C PHE A 28 4.18 21.54 -13.95
N GLN A 29 5.35 21.20 -14.51
CA GLN A 29 5.71 19.80 -14.69
C GLN A 29 6.14 19.23 -13.35
N PRO A 30 5.53 18.12 -12.90
CA PRO A 30 5.91 17.51 -11.64
C PRO A 30 7.37 17.07 -11.68
N LYS A 31 8.04 17.07 -10.53
CA LYS A 31 9.48 16.74 -10.41
C LYS A 31 9.82 15.41 -11.08
N PHE A 32 9.04 14.37 -10.82
CA PHE A 32 9.28 13.05 -11.39
C PHE A 32 9.29 13.02 -12.93
N ALA A 33 8.64 13.98 -13.60
CA ALA A 33 8.68 14.07 -15.07
C ALA A 33 10.04 14.52 -15.61
N ARG A 34 10.85 15.18 -14.76
CA ARG A 34 12.14 15.79 -15.12
C ARG A 34 13.34 14.93 -14.75
N ILE A 35 13.17 13.89 -13.93
CA ILE A 35 14.29 13.02 -13.52
C ILE A 35 14.82 12.28 -14.74
N GLU A 36 16.13 12.39 -14.97
CA GLU A 36 16.83 11.70 -16.06
C GLU A 36 17.03 10.22 -15.71
N ASN A 37 17.28 9.42 -16.75
CA ASN A 37 17.55 8.01 -16.57
C ASN A 37 18.98 7.82 -16.02
N GLN A 38 19.08 7.34 -14.78
CA GLN A 38 20.31 7.27 -13.99
C GLN A 38 20.38 5.98 -13.16
N ALA A 39 21.53 5.76 -12.51
CA ALA A 39 21.67 4.67 -11.56
C ALA A 39 20.79 4.94 -10.33
N ILE A 40 20.09 3.92 -9.83
CA ILE A 40 19.25 4.06 -8.63
C ILE A 40 20.03 3.80 -7.33
N SER A 41 21.13 3.05 -7.39
CA SER A 41 22.00 2.73 -6.25
C SER A 41 23.21 1.94 -6.74
N ILE A 42 24.33 2.04 -6.03
CA ILE A 42 25.51 1.17 -6.26
C ILE A 42 25.27 -0.28 -5.81
N LEU A 43 24.22 -0.52 -5.02
CA LEU A 43 23.90 -1.81 -4.41
C LEU A 43 23.03 -2.71 -5.30
N VAL A 44 22.53 -2.20 -6.43
CA VAL A 44 21.64 -2.95 -7.35
C VAL A 44 22.21 -4.32 -7.74
N PRO A 45 23.52 -4.52 -8.04
CA PRO A 45 24.08 -5.84 -8.33
C PRO A 45 23.98 -6.86 -7.19
N TYR A 46 23.73 -6.39 -5.97
CA TYR A 46 23.60 -7.22 -4.77
C TYR A 46 22.14 -7.41 -4.32
N SER A 47 21.15 -6.97 -5.11
CA SER A 47 19.73 -7.02 -4.74
C SER A 47 19.28 -8.41 -4.29
N GLY A 48 19.61 -9.46 -5.04
CA GLY A 48 19.27 -10.84 -4.68
C GLY A 48 19.89 -11.32 -3.36
N LEU A 49 21.09 -10.83 -3.02
CA LEU A 49 21.71 -11.10 -1.72
C LEU A 49 20.99 -10.34 -0.60
N ILE A 50 20.65 -9.06 -0.82
CA ILE A 50 19.89 -8.24 0.13
C ILE A 50 18.52 -8.90 0.41
N LEU A 51 17.79 -9.30 -0.63
CA LEU A 51 16.53 -10.05 -0.51
C LEU A 51 16.69 -11.29 0.36
N SER A 52 17.69 -12.13 0.03
CA SER A 52 17.95 -13.39 0.75
C SER A 52 18.26 -13.14 2.22
N CYS A 53 19.11 -12.15 2.53
CA CYS A 53 19.42 -11.75 3.90
C CYS A 53 18.17 -11.30 4.66
N ILE A 54 17.31 -10.49 4.04
CA ILE A 54 16.07 -10.02 4.66
C ILE A 54 15.13 -11.20 4.93
N VAL A 55 14.92 -12.11 3.97
CA VAL A 55 14.09 -13.31 4.19
C VAL A 55 14.61 -14.14 5.36
N CYS A 56 15.93 -14.36 5.45
CA CYS A 56 16.56 -15.03 6.60
C CYS A 56 16.26 -14.31 7.92
N ILE A 57 16.38 -12.98 7.96
CA ILE A 57 16.06 -12.16 9.14
C ILE A 57 14.57 -12.33 9.51
N LEU A 58 13.65 -12.29 8.54
CA LEU A 58 12.22 -12.47 8.79
C LEU A 58 11.91 -13.86 9.37
N VAL A 59 12.58 -14.91 8.90
CA VAL A 59 12.46 -16.27 9.46
C VAL A 59 12.97 -16.32 10.90
N ILE A 60 14.13 -15.72 11.20
CA ILE A 60 14.68 -15.66 12.56
C ILE A 60 13.74 -14.89 13.49
N LEU A 61 13.27 -13.72 13.07
CA LEU A 61 12.32 -12.90 13.83
C LEU A 61 11.05 -13.70 14.12
N ARG A 62 10.49 -14.37 13.12
CA ARG A 62 9.31 -15.22 13.28
C ARG A 62 9.53 -16.29 14.35
N LEU A 63 10.54 -17.13 14.19
CA LEU A 63 10.74 -18.32 15.03
C LEU A 63 11.13 -17.95 16.46
N TYR A 64 12.11 -17.07 16.63
CA TYR A 64 12.71 -16.82 17.94
C TYR A 64 12.12 -15.62 18.65
N VAL A 65 11.74 -14.57 17.92
CA VAL A 65 11.22 -13.33 18.53
C VAL A 65 9.70 -13.39 18.67
N PHE A 66 8.95 -13.62 17.60
CA PHE A 66 7.49 -13.59 17.64
C PHE A 66 6.92 -14.85 18.32
N GLU A 67 7.20 -16.02 17.74
CA GLU A 67 6.66 -17.31 18.19
C GLU A 67 7.25 -17.74 19.54
N GLY A 68 8.58 -17.68 19.68
CA GLY A 68 9.28 -18.10 20.90
C GLY A 68 9.17 -17.14 22.09
N PHE A 69 9.09 -15.82 21.86
CA PHE A 69 9.27 -14.83 22.93
C PHE A 69 8.08 -13.88 23.13
N LEU A 70 7.64 -13.18 22.07
CA LEU A 70 6.75 -12.02 22.18
C LEU A 70 5.29 -12.44 22.34
N PHE A 71 4.78 -13.33 21.49
CA PHE A 71 3.35 -13.70 21.49
C PHE A 71 2.89 -14.48 22.71
N PRO A 72 3.67 -15.45 23.24
CA PRO A 72 3.34 -16.10 24.51
C PRO A 72 3.24 -15.11 25.68
N ARG A 73 3.97 -13.98 25.64
CA ARG A 73 3.94 -12.94 26.69
C ARG A 73 2.84 -11.91 26.47
N LEU A 74 2.69 -11.40 25.25
CA LEU A 74 1.77 -10.30 24.96
C LEU A 74 0.31 -10.74 24.88
N TYR A 75 0.05 -11.92 24.31
CA TYR A 75 -1.31 -12.45 24.10
C TYR A 75 -1.66 -13.61 25.04
N GLY A 76 -0.65 -14.25 25.64
CA GLY A 76 -0.82 -15.25 26.70
C GLY A 76 -1.81 -16.36 26.33
N HIS A 77 -2.90 -16.42 27.08
CA HIS A 77 -3.96 -17.43 26.93
C HIS A 77 -4.64 -17.38 25.55
N LEU A 78 -4.84 -16.19 24.97
CA LEU A 78 -5.49 -16.05 23.66
C LEU A 78 -4.71 -16.79 22.58
N TYR A 79 -3.38 -16.59 22.54
CA TYR A 79 -2.52 -17.19 21.54
C TYR A 79 -2.37 -18.71 21.73
N ARG A 80 -2.36 -19.19 22.98
CA ARG A 80 -2.28 -20.64 23.28
C ARG A 80 -3.50 -21.41 22.75
N ASN A 81 -4.68 -20.78 22.78
CA ASN A 81 -5.94 -21.40 22.35
C ASN A 81 -6.18 -21.34 20.84
N PHE A 82 -5.34 -20.63 20.08
CA PHE A 82 -5.44 -20.62 18.63
C PHE A 82 -5.01 -21.96 18.03
N SER A 83 -5.70 -22.39 16.97
CA SER A 83 -5.22 -23.46 16.11
C SER A 83 -3.91 -23.03 15.43
N ASP A 84 -3.08 -23.98 15.01
CA ASP A 84 -1.79 -23.67 14.37
C ASP A 84 -1.95 -22.84 13.09
N GLU A 85 -3.00 -23.08 12.31
CA GLU A 85 -3.37 -22.26 11.16
C GLU A 85 -3.65 -20.80 11.56
N THR A 86 -4.39 -20.61 12.66
CA THR A 86 -4.72 -19.27 13.17
C THR A 86 -3.48 -18.58 13.74
N LYS A 87 -2.61 -19.30 14.46
CA LYS A 87 -1.34 -18.76 14.99
C LYS A 87 -0.44 -18.24 13.87
N ARG A 88 -0.26 -19.04 12.80
CA ARG A 88 0.55 -18.65 11.63
C ARG A 88 -0.01 -17.41 10.94
N THR A 89 -1.32 -17.39 10.69
CA THR A 89 -2.00 -16.25 10.05
C THR A 89 -1.90 -14.99 10.91
N PHE A 90 -2.17 -15.12 12.22
CA PHE A 90 -2.09 -14.01 13.18
C PHE A 90 -0.67 -13.42 13.25
N MET A 91 0.35 -14.28 13.27
CA MET A 91 1.74 -13.86 13.23
C MET A 91 2.11 -13.18 11.92
N ASN A 92 1.66 -13.72 10.80
CA ASN A 92 1.93 -13.12 9.50
C ASN A 92 1.37 -11.69 9.41
N HIS A 93 0.16 -11.44 9.92
CA HIS A 93 -0.40 -10.08 9.95
C HIS A 93 0.42 -9.11 10.82
N HIS A 94 1.03 -9.56 11.92
CA HIS A 94 1.90 -8.71 12.74
C HIS A 94 3.22 -8.42 12.05
N ILE A 95 3.87 -9.44 11.48
CA ILE A 95 5.15 -9.27 10.78
C ILE A 95 4.93 -8.36 9.57
N GLY A 96 3.91 -8.62 8.75
CA GLY A 96 3.54 -7.78 7.61
C GLY A 96 3.18 -6.35 8.04
N GLY A 97 2.38 -6.19 9.11
CA GLY A 97 2.06 -4.86 9.66
C GLY A 97 3.29 -4.09 10.15
N MET A 98 4.22 -4.76 10.85
CA MET A 98 5.46 -4.17 11.35
C MET A 98 6.38 -3.75 10.20
N ILE A 99 6.56 -4.61 9.19
CA ILE A 99 7.37 -4.27 8.00
C ILE A 99 6.76 -3.06 7.29
N LYS A 100 5.45 -3.02 7.11
CA LYS A 100 4.74 -1.88 6.51
C LYS A 100 4.97 -0.58 7.30
N ILE A 101 4.99 -0.62 8.64
CA ILE A 101 5.36 0.54 9.47
C ILE A 101 6.80 0.98 9.21
N ILE A 102 7.75 0.03 9.14
CA ILE A 102 9.16 0.32 8.83
C ILE A 102 9.28 0.97 7.44
N LEU A 103 8.61 0.40 6.43
CA LEU A 103 8.60 0.93 5.06
C LEU A 103 8.06 2.36 5.01
N LEU A 104 6.94 2.64 5.71
CA LEU A 104 6.37 3.98 5.76
C LEU A 104 7.31 4.98 6.45
N ILE A 105 7.86 4.64 7.60
CA ILE A 105 8.70 5.57 8.38
C ILE A 105 10.05 5.79 7.69
N ALA A 106 10.76 4.71 7.34
CA ALA A 106 12.08 4.81 6.72
C ALA A 106 12.02 5.31 5.27
N GLY A 107 10.93 4.99 4.55
CA GLY A 107 10.72 5.40 3.17
C GLY A 107 10.20 6.81 3.01
N ALA A 108 9.47 7.37 3.99
CA ALA A 108 8.82 8.67 3.86
C ALA A 108 9.76 9.78 3.38
N TYR A 109 10.94 9.91 3.98
CA TYR A 109 11.90 10.94 3.62
C TYR A 109 12.47 10.76 2.21
N PRO A 110 13.20 9.68 1.88
CA PRO A 110 13.80 9.54 0.55
C PRO A 110 12.75 9.44 -0.56
N TRP A 111 11.59 8.82 -0.32
CA TRP A 111 10.52 8.74 -1.32
C TRP A 111 9.95 10.13 -1.65
N THR A 112 9.68 10.94 -0.62
CA THR A 112 9.11 12.29 -0.81
C THR A 112 10.11 13.21 -1.51
N HIS A 113 11.36 13.18 -1.08
CA HIS A 113 12.41 14.02 -1.64
C HIS A 113 12.77 13.61 -3.06
N VAL A 114 12.97 12.32 -3.36
CA VAL A 114 13.26 11.90 -4.73
C VAL A 114 12.10 12.22 -5.68
N LEU A 115 10.86 11.90 -5.32
CA LEU A 115 9.73 11.95 -6.26
C LEU A 115 9.06 13.33 -6.37
N PHE A 116 8.97 14.09 -5.27
CA PHE A 116 8.08 15.26 -5.21
C PHE A 116 8.78 16.57 -4.83
N VAL A 117 9.79 16.54 -3.96
CA VAL A 117 10.32 17.77 -3.32
C VAL A 117 11.75 18.10 -3.75
N GLY A 118 12.03 19.38 -4.00
CA GLY A 118 13.41 19.87 -4.21
C GLY A 118 14.09 19.36 -5.48
N ASN A 119 15.42 19.44 -5.52
CA ASN A 119 16.26 19.02 -6.66
C ASN A 119 17.02 17.72 -6.41
N GLU A 120 16.65 16.99 -5.36
CA GLU A 120 17.34 15.78 -4.91
C GLU A 120 16.96 14.55 -5.77
N ASP A 121 17.82 13.56 -5.82
CA ASP A 121 17.70 12.37 -6.66
C ASP A 121 18.20 11.11 -5.94
N PHE A 122 18.34 10.00 -6.66
CA PHE A 122 18.76 8.72 -6.09
C PHE A 122 20.19 8.75 -5.52
N ASP A 123 21.08 9.60 -6.05
CA ASP A 123 22.47 9.72 -5.61
C ASP A 123 22.64 10.72 -4.44
N THR A 124 21.57 11.43 -4.08
CA THR A 124 21.60 12.39 -2.97
C THR A 124 21.84 11.68 -1.62
N PRO A 125 22.78 12.16 -0.77
CA PRO A 125 23.01 11.61 0.56
C PRO A 125 21.79 11.72 1.50
N MET A 126 21.54 10.69 2.32
CA MET A 126 20.44 10.67 3.32
C MET A 126 20.56 11.75 4.41
N ALA A 127 21.78 12.23 4.67
CA ALA A 127 22.06 13.29 5.63
C ALA A 127 23.38 13.96 5.25
N HIS A 128 23.63 15.15 5.81
CA HIS A 128 24.90 15.83 5.63
C HIS A 128 26.06 14.92 6.08
N HIS A 129 27.04 14.69 5.19
CA HIS A 129 28.16 13.74 5.36
C HIS A 129 27.81 12.24 5.37
N SER A 130 26.56 11.85 5.09
CA SER A 130 26.22 10.43 4.92
C SER A 130 26.89 9.87 3.66
N LYS A 131 27.40 8.64 3.76
CA LYS A 131 27.81 7.84 2.58
C LYS A 131 26.65 7.06 1.96
N VAL A 132 25.55 6.91 2.70
CA VAL A 132 24.33 6.23 2.24
C VAL A 132 23.47 7.22 1.48
N THR A 133 23.11 6.89 0.25
CA THR A 133 22.23 7.71 -0.60
C THR A 133 20.76 7.38 -0.37
N MET A 134 19.87 8.26 -0.84
CA MET A 134 18.43 8.01 -0.85
C MET A 134 18.09 6.76 -1.65
N GLY A 135 18.77 6.56 -2.78
CA GLY A 135 18.64 5.39 -3.63
C GLY A 135 19.08 4.09 -2.96
N ASP A 136 20.17 4.10 -2.20
CA ASP A 136 20.59 2.93 -1.42
C ASP A 136 19.52 2.49 -0.42
N LEU A 137 18.94 3.45 0.32
CA LEU A 137 17.88 3.16 1.27
C LEU A 137 16.61 2.69 0.57
N LEU A 138 16.18 3.37 -0.50
CA LEU A 138 14.99 2.97 -1.27
C LEU A 138 15.14 1.57 -1.86
N LEU A 139 16.32 1.20 -2.37
CA LEU A 139 16.57 -0.15 -2.86
C LEU A 139 16.42 -1.19 -1.74
N VAL A 140 17.03 -0.96 -0.57
CA VAL A 140 16.88 -1.86 0.58
C VAL A 140 15.41 -1.99 0.99
N LEU A 141 14.64 -0.89 0.97
CA LEU A 141 13.21 -0.92 1.27
C LEU A 141 12.40 -1.65 0.19
N THR A 142 12.75 -1.52 -1.11
CA THR A 142 12.15 -2.33 -2.18
C THR A 142 12.39 -3.82 -1.95
N GLN A 143 13.62 -4.19 -1.58
CA GLN A 143 13.96 -5.59 -1.27
C GLN A 143 13.25 -6.09 -0.01
N LEU A 144 13.05 -5.22 0.99
CA LEU A 144 12.23 -5.53 2.18
C LEU A 144 10.77 -5.75 1.83
N PHE A 145 10.21 -4.92 0.95
CA PHE A 145 8.84 -5.07 0.43
C PHE A 145 8.66 -6.38 -0.34
N ALA A 146 9.56 -6.71 -1.27
CA ALA A 146 9.51 -7.98 -2.00
C ALA A 146 9.67 -9.18 -1.05
N SER A 147 10.62 -9.11 -0.12
CA SER A 147 10.86 -10.16 0.88
C SER A 147 9.66 -10.42 1.78
N MET A 148 8.91 -9.36 2.15
CA MET A 148 7.67 -9.50 2.93
C MET A 148 6.65 -10.36 2.18
N TYR A 149 6.45 -10.15 0.88
CA TYR A 149 5.51 -10.94 0.09
C TYR A 149 6.00 -12.37 -0.14
N VAL A 150 7.30 -12.56 -0.39
CA VAL A 150 7.90 -13.91 -0.45
C VAL A 150 7.64 -14.65 0.86
N PHE A 151 7.91 -14.00 1.99
CA PHE A 151 7.69 -14.56 3.32
C PHE A 151 6.22 -14.90 3.58
N GLU A 152 5.28 -14.01 3.22
CA GLU A 152 3.85 -14.26 3.37
C GLU A 152 3.37 -15.43 2.52
N LEU A 153 3.82 -15.53 1.26
CA LEU A 153 3.48 -16.64 0.36
C LEU A 153 3.97 -17.99 0.89
N LEU A 154 5.17 -18.03 1.49
CA LEU A 154 5.75 -19.27 2.02
C LEU A 154 5.08 -19.75 3.32
N ILE A 155 4.54 -18.82 4.13
CA ILE A 155 4.03 -19.16 5.47
C ILE A 155 2.50 -19.31 5.51
N ARG A 156 1.78 -18.63 4.61
CA ARG A 156 0.32 -18.74 4.59
C ARG A 156 -0.14 -20.14 4.18
N VAL A 157 -1.05 -20.67 4.98
CA VAL A 157 -1.73 -21.95 4.69
C VAL A 157 -2.83 -21.78 3.65
N LYS A 158 -3.57 -20.66 3.71
CA LYS A 158 -4.66 -20.34 2.79
C LYS A 158 -4.57 -18.88 2.35
N LEU A 159 -4.36 -18.69 1.05
CA LEU A 159 -4.40 -17.40 0.39
C LEU A 159 -5.39 -17.50 -0.78
N SER A 160 -6.19 -16.47 -1.01
CA SER A 160 -7.08 -16.47 -2.18
C SER A 160 -6.24 -16.40 -3.45
N PRO A 161 -6.68 -16.99 -4.58
CA PRO A 161 -5.95 -16.91 -5.84
C PRO A 161 -5.68 -15.47 -6.28
N ILE A 162 -6.62 -14.55 -6.01
CA ILE A 162 -6.48 -13.13 -6.32
C ILE A 162 -5.37 -12.48 -5.48
N ALA A 163 -5.35 -12.74 -4.17
CA ALA A 163 -4.29 -12.19 -3.31
C ALA A 163 -2.92 -12.83 -3.62
N MET A 164 -2.89 -14.11 -3.96
CA MET A 164 -1.67 -14.77 -4.42
C MET A 164 -1.13 -14.15 -5.71
N ALA A 165 -1.99 -13.92 -6.70
CA ALA A 165 -1.62 -13.24 -7.93
C ALA A 165 -1.14 -11.81 -7.68
N HIS A 166 -1.79 -11.07 -6.77
CA HIS A 166 -1.36 -9.74 -6.33
C HIS A 166 0.06 -9.77 -5.75
N HIS A 167 0.32 -10.65 -4.78
CA HIS A 167 1.64 -10.75 -4.14
C HIS A 167 2.74 -11.15 -5.13
N ILE A 168 2.48 -12.15 -5.99
CA ILE A 168 3.42 -12.57 -7.02
C ILE A 168 3.68 -11.42 -8.00
N GLY A 169 2.62 -10.74 -8.45
CA GLY A 169 2.73 -9.58 -9.32
C GLY A 169 3.57 -8.47 -8.69
N ALA A 170 3.35 -8.16 -7.41
CA ALA A 170 4.09 -7.13 -6.68
C ALA A 170 5.59 -7.45 -6.58
N ILE A 171 5.93 -8.72 -6.30
CA ILE A 171 7.33 -9.18 -6.30
C ILE A 171 7.94 -9.05 -7.70
N VAL A 172 7.25 -9.55 -8.73
CA VAL A 172 7.78 -9.54 -10.11
C VAL A 172 7.99 -8.12 -10.60
N ILE A 173 7.04 -7.22 -10.39
CA ILE A 173 7.16 -5.81 -10.81
C ILE A 173 8.34 -5.14 -10.11
N ALA A 174 8.48 -5.34 -8.79
CA ALA A 174 9.58 -4.78 -8.02
C ALA A 174 10.95 -5.29 -8.50
N GLU A 175 11.08 -6.60 -8.68
CA GLU A 175 12.34 -7.20 -9.13
C GLU A 175 12.65 -6.88 -10.60
N VAL A 176 11.65 -6.74 -11.46
CA VAL A 176 11.85 -6.27 -12.85
C VAL A 176 12.36 -4.83 -12.85
N ALA A 177 11.79 -3.94 -12.03
CA ALA A 177 12.25 -2.55 -11.95
C ALA A 177 13.71 -2.46 -11.46
N VAL A 178 14.10 -3.30 -10.49
CA VAL A 178 15.49 -3.42 -10.02
C VAL A 178 16.40 -4.00 -11.12
N ALA A 179 15.95 -5.04 -11.81
CA ALA A 179 16.72 -5.69 -12.87
C ALA A 179 16.98 -4.74 -14.07
N LEU A 180 15.97 -3.97 -14.49
CA LEU A 180 16.14 -2.94 -15.53
C LEU A 180 17.17 -1.89 -15.13
N SER A 181 17.26 -1.59 -13.83
CA SER A 181 18.20 -0.61 -13.30
C SER A 181 19.66 -1.08 -13.31
N LEU A 182 19.94 -2.39 -13.43
CA LEU A 182 21.31 -2.91 -13.61
C LEU A 182 21.98 -2.36 -14.87
N GLU A 183 21.19 -2.25 -15.95
CA GLU A 183 21.66 -1.77 -17.25
C GLU A 183 20.92 -0.48 -17.65
N TYR A 184 20.73 0.45 -16.71
CA TYR A 184 19.98 1.69 -16.93
C TYR A 184 20.47 2.45 -18.18
N LYS A 185 21.78 2.40 -18.51
CA LYS A 185 22.32 3.04 -19.73
C LYS A 185 21.75 2.46 -21.04
N LYS A 186 21.37 1.18 -21.06
CA LYS A 186 20.72 0.53 -22.20
C LYS A 186 19.20 0.58 -22.11
N GLN A 187 18.66 0.62 -20.89
CA GLN A 187 17.23 0.63 -20.59
C GLN A 187 16.74 2.05 -20.32
N LYS A 188 16.21 2.72 -21.34
CA LYS A 188 15.78 4.14 -21.27
C LYS A 188 14.70 4.42 -20.22
N ASP A 189 13.90 3.40 -19.89
CA ASP A 189 12.78 3.50 -18.96
C ASP A 189 13.14 3.07 -17.52
N ALA A 190 14.38 2.61 -17.26
CA ALA A 190 14.74 1.98 -16.00
C ALA A 190 14.42 2.83 -14.76
N THR A 191 14.84 4.09 -14.75
CA THR A 191 14.56 4.99 -13.62
C THR A 191 13.07 5.31 -13.49
N ILE A 192 12.36 5.49 -14.60
CA ILE A 192 10.92 5.80 -14.59
C ILE A 192 10.14 4.61 -14.02
N GLU A 193 10.46 3.39 -14.46
CA GLU A 193 9.82 2.17 -13.96
C GLU A 193 10.12 1.94 -12.48
N TYR A 194 11.35 2.21 -12.04
CA TYR A 194 11.66 2.13 -10.61
C TYR A 194 10.89 3.17 -9.79
N MET A 195 10.79 4.42 -10.26
CA MET A 195 9.98 5.46 -9.60
C MET A 195 8.49 5.11 -9.57
N LEU A 196 7.95 4.57 -10.65
CA LEU A 196 6.57 4.12 -10.71
C LEU A 196 6.33 2.98 -9.71
N CYS A 197 7.27 2.02 -9.64
CA CYS A 197 7.25 0.95 -8.65
C CYS A 197 7.27 1.50 -7.21
N LEU A 198 8.02 2.57 -6.93
CA LEU A 198 8.01 3.23 -5.62
C LEU A 198 6.66 3.89 -5.30
N VAL A 199 6.00 4.49 -6.29
CA VAL A 199 4.65 5.05 -6.11
C VAL A 199 3.64 3.94 -5.81
N TRP A 200 3.63 2.86 -6.62
CA TRP A 200 2.78 1.70 -6.36
C TRP A 200 3.05 1.06 -5.00
N GLY A 201 4.32 0.82 -4.67
CA GLY A 201 4.71 0.22 -3.40
C GLY A 201 4.25 1.05 -2.20
N ALA A 202 4.32 2.39 -2.28
CA ALA A 202 3.83 3.26 -1.20
C ALA A 202 2.31 3.12 -1.00
N PHE A 203 1.52 3.15 -2.08
CA PHE A 203 0.06 2.99 -1.98
C PHE A 203 -0.35 1.58 -1.56
N ASP A 204 0.33 0.55 -2.04
CA ASP A 204 0.10 -0.83 -1.65
C ASP A 204 0.37 -1.06 -0.15
N VAL A 205 1.49 -0.55 0.36
CA VAL A 205 1.82 -0.57 1.80
C VAL A 205 0.73 0.12 2.62
N LEU A 206 0.27 1.30 2.21
CA LEU A 206 -0.80 2.03 2.88
C LEU A 206 -2.13 1.28 2.84
N ALA A 207 -2.53 0.79 1.66
CA ALA A 207 -3.81 0.13 1.45
C ALA A 207 -3.90 -1.19 2.23
N GLU A 208 -2.82 -1.97 2.28
CA GLU A 208 -2.80 -3.26 2.97
C GLU A 208 -2.49 -3.18 4.47
N PHE A 209 -1.93 -2.06 4.96
CA PHE A 209 -1.68 -1.87 6.39
C PHE A 209 -2.97 -1.95 7.22
N TRP A 210 -4.03 -1.29 6.76
CA TRP A 210 -5.30 -1.24 7.49
C TRP A 210 -6.00 -2.61 7.59
N PRO A 211 -6.11 -3.42 6.52
CA PRO A 211 -6.55 -4.81 6.61
C PRO A 211 -5.76 -5.64 7.63
N ASN A 212 -4.44 -5.52 7.68
CA ASN A 212 -3.62 -6.24 8.66
C ASN A 212 -4.03 -5.89 10.09
N LEU A 213 -4.15 -4.60 10.38
CA LEU A 213 -4.62 -4.12 11.69
C LEU A 213 -6.04 -4.63 12.01
N ALA A 214 -6.96 -4.56 11.04
CA ALA A 214 -8.33 -5.01 11.20
C ALA A 214 -8.42 -6.50 11.53
N ILE A 215 -7.63 -7.35 10.87
CA ILE A 215 -7.61 -8.79 11.16
C ILE A 215 -6.98 -9.09 12.52
N ILE A 216 -5.94 -8.35 12.94
CA ILE A 216 -5.37 -8.48 14.28
C ILE A 216 -6.45 -8.16 15.33
N LEU A 217 -7.13 -7.03 15.20
CA LEU A 217 -8.21 -6.62 16.10
C LEU A 217 -9.37 -7.63 16.11
N TYR A 218 -9.72 -8.18 14.95
CA TYR A 218 -10.71 -9.25 14.81
C TYR A 218 -10.39 -10.49 15.64
N ARG A 219 -9.10 -10.84 15.76
CA ARG A 219 -8.67 -11.98 16.58
C ARG A 219 -8.58 -11.65 18.06
N VAL A 220 -8.24 -10.41 18.41
CA VAL A 220 -8.06 -9.97 19.81
C VAL A 220 -9.38 -9.59 20.48
N LYS A 221 -10.34 -9.00 19.75
CA LYS A 221 -11.59 -8.45 20.27
C LYS A 221 -12.83 -9.15 19.69
N LYS A 222 -12.79 -10.49 19.63
CA LYS A 222 -13.80 -11.34 18.96
C LYS A 222 -15.26 -11.04 19.38
N ASP A 223 -15.48 -10.72 20.65
CA ASP A 223 -16.83 -10.54 21.20
C ASP A 223 -17.35 -9.10 21.12
N ASN A 224 -16.51 -8.14 20.70
CA ASN A 224 -16.91 -6.74 20.53
C ASN A 224 -17.37 -6.48 19.10
N HIS A 225 -18.57 -6.99 18.76
CA HIS A 225 -19.16 -6.87 17.42
C HIS A 225 -19.33 -5.41 16.97
N TYR A 226 -19.60 -4.49 17.91
CA TYR A 226 -19.69 -3.06 17.62
C TYR A 226 -18.36 -2.50 17.10
N LEU A 227 -17.28 -2.65 17.88
CA LEU A 227 -15.93 -2.20 17.49
C LEU A 227 -15.50 -2.83 16.17
N LEU A 228 -15.67 -4.15 16.03
CA LEU A 228 -15.28 -4.87 14.83
C LEU A 228 -16.04 -4.40 13.59
N SER A 229 -17.34 -4.10 13.73
CA SER A 229 -18.12 -3.54 12.62
C SER A 229 -17.57 -2.18 12.18
N GLN A 230 -17.23 -1.30 13.13
CA GLN A 230 -16.67 0.02 12.82
C GLN A 230 -15.30 -0.11 12.16
N VAL A 231 -14.41 -0.95 12.70
CA VAL A 231 -13.08 -1.18 12.14
C VAL A 231 -13.18 -1.68 10.70
N PHE A 232 -13.96 -2.73 10.42
CA PHE A 232 -14.09 -3.23 9.05
C PHE A 232 -14.70 -2.22 8.07
N PHE A 233 -15.66 -1.42 8.53
CA PHE A 233 -16.25 -0.38 7.70
C PHE A 233 -15.27 0.74 7.37
N ILE A 234 -14.56 1.25 8.38
CA ILE A 234 -13.54 2.29 8.23
C ILE A 234 -12.42 1.78 7.34
N THR A 235 -11.91 0.57 7.58
CA THR A 235 -10.89 -0.05 6.74
C THR A 235 -11.36 -0.17 5.29
N ALA A 236 -12.59 -0.61 5.03
CA ALA A 236 -13.13 -0.70 3.67
C ALA A 236 -13.24 0.67 2.97
N ILE A 237 -13.58 1.74 3.70
CA ILE A 237 -13.59 3.10 3.15
C ILE A 237 -12.17 3.55 2.84
N ILE A 238 -11.24 3.39 3.79
CA ILE A 238 -9.84 3.80 3.61
C ILE A 238 -9.22 3.08 2.41
N THR A 239 -9.48 1.78 2.23
CA THR A 239 -8.95 1.03 1.07
C THR A 239 -9.51 1.53 -0.26
N VAL A 240 -10.81 1.86 -0.33
CA VAL A 240 -11.42 2.42 -1.55
C VAL A 240 -10.87 3.82 -1.86
N LEU A 241 -10.77 4.68 -0.85
CA LEU A 241 -10.20 6.02 -1.00
C LEU A 241 -8.71 5.96 -1.38
N GLY A 242 -7.95 5.06 -0.76
CA GLY A 242 -6.55 4.79 -1.09
C GLY A 242 -6.39 4.31 -2.53
N THR A 243 -7.20 3.34 -2.98
CA THR A 243 -7.22 2.85 -4.37
C THR A 243 -7.54 3.97 -5.36
N THR A 244 -8.48 4.85 -5.00
CA THR A 244 -8.84 6.00 -5.84
C THR A 244 -7.69 6.99 -5.94
N ALA A 245 -7.07 7.33 -4.81
CA ALA A 245 -5.93 8.25 -4.76
C ALA A 245 -4.72 7.69 -5.51
N GLU A 246 -4.43 6.39 -5.35
CA GLU A 246 -3.42 5.66 -6.12
C GLU A 246 -3.69 5.79 -7.62
N THR A 247 -4.91 5.47 -8.04
CA THR A 247 -5.31 5.54 -9.46
C THR A 247 -5.04 6.92 -10.03
N VAL A 248 -5.52 7.97 -9.35
CA VAL A 248 -5.28 9.37 -9.79
C VAL A 248 -3.78 9.65 -9.90
N MET A 249 -2.99 9.29 -8.88
CA MET A 249 -1.55 9.53 -8.88
C MET A 249 -0.82 8.78 -10.00
N ILE A 250 -1.18 7.52 -10.26
CA ILE A 250 -0.59 6.71 -11.34
C ILE A 250 -0.92 7.29 -12.71
N PHE A 251 -2.17 7.70 -12.96
CA PHE A 251 -2.53 8.33 -14.23
C PHE A 251 -1.90 9.72 -14.42
N VAL A 252 -1.75 10.51 -13.35
CA VAL A 252 -0.99 11.77 -13.40
C VAL A 252 0.48 11.49 -13.70
N PHE A 253 1.08 10.49 -13.04
CA PHE A 253 2.46 10.08 -13.28
C PHE A 253 2.63 9.66 -14.76
N LEU A 254 1.83 8.70 -15.21
CA LEU A 254 1.85 8.19 -16.59
C LEU A 254 1.64 9.29 -17.62
N GLY A 255 0.65 10.15 -17.44
CA GLY A 255 0.40 11.27 -18.35
C GLY A 255 1.60 12.21 -18.46
N SER A 256 2.31 12.44 -17.35
CA SER A 256 3.48 13.31 -17.31
C SER A 256 4.71 12.70 -18.00
N VAL A 257 4.91 11.38 -17.90
CA VAL A 257 6.06 10.68 -18.51
C VAL A 257 5.72 9.98 -19.84
N TRP A 258 4.48 10.10 -20.33
CA TRP A 258 3.96 9.33 -21.48
C TRP A 258 4.83 9.44 -22.73
N HIS A 259 5.36 10.62 -23.02
CA HIS A 259 6.18 10.84 -24.21
C HIS A 259 7.55 10.14 -24.14
N ARG A 260 8.05 9.85 -22.93
CA ARG A 260 9.36 9.20 -22.69
C ARG A 260 9.27 7.68 -22.67
N LEU A 261 8.14 7.15 -22.23
CA LEU A 261 7.92 5.71 -22.11
C LEU A 261 7.98 5.00 -23.47
N SER A 262 8.68 3.87 -23.51
CA SER A 262 8.58 2.92 -24.63
C SER A 262 7.17 2.35 -24.76
N LEU A 263 6.89 1.78 -25.94
CA LEU A 263 5.56 1.24 -26.24
C LEU A 263 5.17 0.09 -25.30
N ASP A 264 6.14 -0.72 -24.89
CA ASP A 264 5.92 -1.87 -24.02
C ASP A 264 5.33 -1.43 -22.68
N PHE A 265 5.89 -0.40 -22.03
CA PHE A 265 5.37 0.13 -20.77
C PHE A 265 4.07 0.93 -20.95
N LYS A 266 3.87 1.59 -22.10
CA LYS A 266 2.56 2.25 -22.41
C LYS A 266 1.40 1.26 -22.44
N VAL A 267 1.66 0.00 -22.76
CA VAL A 267 0.65 -1.06 -22.81
C VAL A 267 0.61 -1.85 -21.51
N ALA A 268 1.76 -2.32 -21.02
CA ALA A 268 1.83 -3.18 -19.85
C ALA A 268 1.37 -2.46 -18.57
N THR A 269 1.82 -1.21 -18.37
CA THR A 269 1.57 -0.49 -17.11
C THR A 269 0.09 -0.23 -16.84
N PRO A 270 -0.73 0.28 -17.79
CA PRO A 270 -2.17 0.42 -17.57
C PRO A 270 -2.88 -0.92 -17.34
N ILE A 271 -2.48 -2.00 -18.03
CA ILE A 271 -3.07 -3.33 -17.84
C ILE A 271 -2.79 -3.83 -16.42
N LEU A 272 -1.53 -3.76 -15.98
CA LEU A 272 -1.13 -4.14 -14.63
C LEU A 272 -1.90 -3.33 -13.58
N HIS A 273 -2.04 -2.02 -13.79
CA HIS A 273 -2.78 -1.16 -12.86
C HIS A 273 -4.25 -1.57 -12.73
N VAL A 274 -4.94 -1.89 -13.84
CA VAL A 274 -6.33 -2.37 -13.81
C VAL A 274 -6.46 -3.68 -13.04
N VAL A 275 -5.51 -4.60 -13.20
CA VAL A 275 -5.49 -5.88 -12.46
C VAL A 275 -5.30 -5.65 -10.96
N PHE A 276 -4.35 -4.79 -10.57
CA PHE A 276 -4.07 -4.46 -9.17
C PHE A 276 -5.25 -3.74 -8.51
N MET A 277 -5.83 -2.75 -9.20
CA MET A 277 -7.04 -2.07 -8.76
C MET A 277 -8.19 -3.06 -8.54
N ALA A 278 -8.38 -4.02 -9.45
CA ALA A 278 -9.40 -5.05 -9.29
C ALA A 278 -9.17 -5.92 -8.05
N ALA A 279 -7.92 -6.27 -7.74
CA ALA A 279 -7.56 -7.00 -6.53
C ALA A 279 -7.83 -6.20 -5.25
N GLN A 280 -7.49 -4.90 -5.22
CA GLN A 280 -7.77 -4.02 -4.08
C GLN A 280 -9.28 -3.78 -3.87
N VAL A 281 -10.04 -3.61 -4.95
CA VAL A 281 -11.51 -3.51 -4.90
C VAL A 281 -12.12 -4.82 -4.39
N HIS A 282 -11.58 -5.98 -4.81
CA HIS A 282 -11.99 -7.28 -4.27
C HIS A 282 -11.74 -7.37 -2.76
N GLY A 283 -10.56 -6.95 -2.29
CA GLY A 283 -10.24 -6.87 -0.85
C GLY A 283 -11.22 -5.98 -0.08
N SER A 284 -11.54 -4.80 -0.63
CA SER A 284 -12.50 -3.85 -0.05
C SER A 284 -13.91 -4.46 0.05
N ARG A 285 -14.35 -5.23 -0.96
CA ARG A 285 -15.62 -5.97 -0.92
C ARG A 285 -15.66 -7.02 0.18
N ILE A 286 -14.55 -7.73 0.42
CA ILE A 286 -14.45 -8.71 1.51
C ILE A 286 -14.60 -8.02 2.86
N LEU A 287 -13.88 -6.92 3.09
CA LEU A 287 -13.97 -6.14 4.34
C LEU A 287 -15.39 -5.63 4.59
N PHE A 288 -16.06 -5.12 3.56
CA PHE A 288 -17.44 -4.68 3.66
C PHE A 288 -18.41 -5.84 3.95
N SER A 289 -18.14 -7.04 3.42
CA SER A 289 -18.88 -8.25 3.78
C SER A 289 -18.69 -8.60 5.27
N MET A 290 -17.46 -8.51 5.77
CA MET A 290 -17.16 -8.73 7.19
C MET A 290 -17.86 -7.71 8.09
N TYR A 291 -17.91 -6.43 7.70
CA TYR A 291 -18.71 -5.40 8.37
C TYR A 291 -20.18 -5.81 8.49
N LYS A 292 -20.82 -6.21 7.38
CA LYS A 292 -22.22 -6.64 7.38
C LYS A 292 -22.47 -7.82 8.32
N ARG A 293 -21.56 -8.80 8.34
CA ARG A 293 -21.63 -9.96 9.24
C ARG A 293 -21.55 -9.55 10.71
N GLN A 294 -20.63 -8.64 11.07
CA GLN A 294 -20.54 -8.15 12.45
C GLN A 294 -21.79 -7.36 12.87
N LYS A 295 -22.36 -6.55 11.97
CA LYS A 295 -23.61 -5.84 12.22
C LYS A 295 -24.80 -6.78 12.43
N GLN A 296 -24.85 -7.89 11.70
CA GLN A 296 -25.86 -8.93 11.91
C GLN A 296 -25.68 -9.62 13.28
N ALA A 297 -24.45 -10.01 13.63
CA ALA A 297 -24.16 -10.62 14.93
C ALA A 297 -24.55 -9.71 16.10
N LEU A 298 -24.32 -8.40 15.98
CA LEU A 298 -24.74 -7.42 16.98
C LEU A 298 -26.26 -7.40 17.17
N ARG A 299 -27.04 -7.38 16.08
CA ARG A 299 -28.52 -7.42 16.12
C ARG A 299 -29.04 -8.71 16.74
N GLU A 300 -28.40 -9.85 16.45
CA GLU A 300 -28.78 -11.13 17.05
C GLU A 300 -28.48 -11.17 18.56
N GLN A 301 -27.38 -10.54 18.99
CA GLN A 301 -27.04 -10.41 20.40
C GLN A 301 -28.04 -9.51 21.16
N GLU A 302 -28.49 -8.41 20.56
CA GLU A 302 -29.51 -7.52 21.11
C GLU A 302 -30.85 -8.25 21.31
N LYS A 303 -31.34 -8.95 20.28
CA LYS A 303 -32.58 -9.75 20.35
C LYS A 303 -32.53 -10.84 21.43
N ARG A 304 -31.37 -11.49 21.63
CA ARG A 304 -31.19 -12.50 22.69
C ARG A 304 -31.26 -11.88 24.09
N LYS A 305 -30.77 -10.66 24.26
CA LYS A 305 -30.88 -9.94 25.54
C LYS A 305 -32.32 -9.54 25.85
N GLU A 306 -33.04 -9.04 24.86
CA GLU A 306 -34.47 -8.67 25.00
C GLU A 306 -35.35 -9.88 25.34
N SER A 307 -35.16 -11.00 24.63
CA SER A 307 -35.92 -12.24 24.88
C SER A 307 -35.53 -12.98 26.17
N GLY A 308 -34.29 -12.81 26.65
CA GLY A 308 -33.84 -13.34 27.94
C GLY A 308 -34.33 -12.52 29.14
N ALA A 309 -34.43 -11.20 28.99
CA ALA A 309 -34.94 -10.31 30.03
C ALA A 309 -36.45 -10.52 30.31
N GLY A 310 -37.24 -10.81 29.26
CA GLY A 310 -38.67 -11.09 29.42
C GLY A 310 -39.01 -12.36 30.23
N LYS A 311 -38.10 -13.34 30.31
CA LYS A 311 -38.35 -14.58 31.08
C LYS A 311 -38.09 -14.47 32.58
N ASN A 312 -37.37 -13.43 33.03
CA ASN A 312 -37.13 -13.22 34.46
C ASN A 312 -38.19 -12.33 35.13
N SER A 313 -38.91 -11.47 34.39
CA SER A 313 -39.97 -10.65 35.01
C SER A 313 -41.27 -11.42 35.26
N ASP A 314 -41.51 -12.52 34.56
CA ASP A 314 -42.69 -13.37 34.76
C ASP A 314 -42.57 -14.35 35.94
N LYS A 315 -41.39 -14.46 36.57
CA LYS A 315 -41.19 -15.28 37.78
C LYS A 315 -41.27 -14.48 39.09
N GLU A 316 -41.19 -13.16 39.04
CA GLU A 316 -41.19 -12.30 40.23
C GLU A 316 -42.59 -11.79 40.61
N THR A 317 -43.62 -12.09 39.80
CA THR A 317 -45.03 -11.75 40.08
C THR A 317 -45.91 -12.95 40.48
N ALA A 318 -45.32 -14.14 40.69
CA ALA A 318 -46.06 -15.37 41.01
C ALA A 318 -45.73 -15.98 42.39
N SER A 319 -45.30 -15.17 43.37
CA SER A 319 -45.21 -15.61 44.77
C SER A 319 -45.59 -14.51 45.75
N GLU A 320 -46.88 -14.20 45.84
CA GLU A 320 -47.50 -13.91 47.13
C GLU A 320 -49.03 -14.05 47.04
N PRO A 321 -49.58 -15.10 47.66
CA PRO A 321 -50.78 -14.96 48.44
C PRO A 321 -50.50 -15.39 49.89
N THR A 322 -50.53 -14.40 50.76
CA THR A 322 -51.29 -14.38 52.00
C THR A 322 -51.40 -15.70 52.78
N MET A 323 -50.73 -15.79 53.93
CA MET A 323 -51.37 -16.38 55.12
C MET A 323 -51.06 -15.57 56.38
N ALA A 324 -52.15 -15.25 57.07
CA ALA A 324 -52.21 -14.49 58.29
C ALA A 324 -52.10 -15.40 59.53
N ALA A 325 -51.41 -14.88 60.56
CA ALA A 325 -51.62 -15.00 62.01
C ALA A 325 -51.48 -16.40 62.69
N PRO A 326 -51.42 -16.52 64.05
CA PRO A 326 -51.13 -15.54 65.12
C PRO A 326 -50.08 -16.03 66.18
N GLU A 327 -49.71 -15.10 67.09
CA GLU A 327 -49.44 -15.22 68.54
C GLU A 327 -48.54 -16.31 69.19
N THR A 328 -47.83 -15.84 70.24
CA THR A 328 -47.22 -16.54 71.40
C THR A 328 -45.92 -17.31 71.13
N CYS A 329 -44.85 -17.22 71.92
CA CYS A 329 -44.61 -16.72 73.27
C CYS A 329 -43.15 -16.22 73.39
#